data_AF-A0A9P5XFZ7-F1
#
_entry.id   AF-A0A9P5XFZ7-F1
#
_cell.length_a   1.000
_cell.length_b   1.000
_cell.length_c   1.000
_cell.angle_alpha   90.00
_cell.angle_beta   90.00
_cell.angle_gamma   90.00
#
_symmetry.space_group_name_H-M   'P 1'
#
loop_
_entity.id
_entity.type
_entity.pdbx_description
1 polymer ?
#
loop_
_entity_poly.entity_id
_entity_poly.type
_entity_poly.pdbx_seq_one_letter_code
_entity_poly.pdbx_strand_id
1 'polypeptide(L)'
;MGDHWKWKKGQKPKVLKSKDLSGLANYIQSNKCSNIVLMGDLDPSHTGVSTSAGIPDFRSPKTGAPLHCLESNLARLNLPHPEAVFEIGFFRRNPVPFYTLAQELYPGKFRPTPAHPFIRLLHDKGLLLKCFTQNIDTLERRAGVPDHKIIEAHGSFATQRCIQCQAPYDDDLIRVHIKEKTIPRCDGCLGLVKPDIVFFGESLPPEFMSSIPMLQEADLLIVMGTSLTVHPFAMLAGLVEDKCPRVLINLERVGDFANRADDVVLLGKCDEMVRDLCKELGWEEELEELWSATEDSVEKDEVELGKDEKTGVDDEIDTLTAAIEHSLALSSEEKSSSLEKEADPPKSKGKVLEIPESKVPPTDASTEQADVKAGDASKEEGKL
;
A
#
# COMPACT_ATOMS: atom_id res chain seq x y z
N MET A 1 -28.99 -2.66 -6.34
CA MET A 1 -28.10 -3.80 -6.64
C MET A 1 -26.88 -3.62 -5.73
N GLY A 2 -26.53 -4.47 -4.78
CA GLY A 2 -27.09 -5.74 -4.33
C GLY A 2 -26.75 -5.98 -2.84
N ASP A 3 -27.47 -6.90 -2.21
CA ASP A 3 -27.29 -7.29 -0.81
C ASP A 3 -25.93 -7.97 -0.56
N HIS A 4 -24.97 -7.28 0.07
CA HIS A 4 -23.63 -7.82 0.39
C HIS A 4 -23.42 -8.26 1.85
N TRP A 5 -24.46 -8.33 2.70
CA TRP A 5 -24.29 -8.49 4.16
C TRP A 5 -24.67 -9.87 4.76
N LYS A 6 -24.75 -10.96 3.99
CA LYS A 6 -25.26 -12.24 4.52
C LYS A 6 -24.29 -12.95 5.50
N TRP A 7 -24.46 -12.60 6.78
CA TRP A 7 -23.86 -13.16 8.00
C TRP A 7 -24.08 -14.69 8.17
N LYS A 8 -23.23 -15.36 8.97
CA LYS A 8 -23.49 -16.70 9.52
C LYS A 8 -24.74 -16.66 10.42
N LYS A 9 -25.93 -16.91 9.86
CA LYS A 9 -27.20 -17.05 10.60
C LYS A 9 -26.97 -17.74 11.97
N GLY A 10 -27.15 -17.03 13.09
CA GLY A 10 -27.33 -17.69 14.40
C GLY A 10 -26.82 -16.97 15.65
N GLN A 11 -25.70 -16.24 15.62
CA GLN A 11 -25.11 -15.68 16.85
C GLN A 11 -25.46 -14.19 17.03
N LYS A 12 -26.37 -13.92 17.97
CA LYS A 12 -26.71 -12.55 18.40
C LYS A 12 -25.48 -11.87 19.03
N PRO A 13 -25.21 -10.59 18.73
CA PRO A 13 -24.16 -9.83 19.41
C PRO A 13 -24.46 -9.72 20.91
N LYS A 14 -23.40 -9.65 21.73
CA LYS A 14 -23.53 -9.56 23.20
C LYS A 14 -23.45 -8.12 23.69
N VAL A 15 -22.65 -7.30 23.01
CA VAL A 15 -22.37 -5.90 23.36
C VAL A 15 -23.05 -4.96 22.37
N LEU A 16 -22.91 -5.23 21.08
CA LEU A 16 -23.52 -4.43 20.03
C LEU A 16 -25.04 -4.70 19.91
N LYS A 17 -25.81 -3.69 19.52
CA LYS A 17 -27.25 -3.87 19.22
C LYS A 17 -27.47 -4.63 17.91
N SER A 18 -26.65 -4.34 16.91
CA SER A 18 -26.63 -4.94 15.57
C SER A 18 -25.20 -4.95 15.02
N LYS A 19 -24.94 -5.79 14.00
CA LYS A 19 -23.62 -5.96 13.37
C LYS A 19 -23.54 -5.23 12.04
N ASP A 20 -23.95 -3.98 12.05
CA ASP A 20 -24.00 -3.09 10.89
C ASP A 20 -23.50 -1.69 11.30
N LEU A 21 -23.39 -0.79 10.32
CA LEU A 21 -22.93 0.59 10.53
C LEU A 21 -23.74 1.31 11.61
N SER A 22 -25.06 1.16 11.60
CA SER A 22 -25.93 1.79 12.60
C SER A 22 -25.67 1.24 14.00
N GLY A 23 -25.50 -0.08 14.14
CA GLY A 23 -25.15 -0.72 15.42
C GLY A 23 -23.81 -0.27 15.96
N LEU A 24 -22.82 -0.10 15.07
CA LEU A 24 -21.50 0.44 15.40
C LEU A 24 -21.57 1.91 15.82
N ALA A 25 -22.24 2.76 15.04
CA ALA A 25 -22.41 4.18 15.37
C ALA A 25 -23.11 4.39 16.72
N ASN A 26 -24.17 3.62 16.97
CA ASN A 26 -24.88 3.60 18.26
C ASN A 26 -23.94 3.22 19.43
N TYR A 27 -22.99 2.32 19.22
CA TYR A 27 -22.05 1.90 20.26
C TYR A 27 -20.98 2.97 20.50
N ILE A 28 -20.41 3.56 19.44
CA ILE A 28 -19.45 4.65 19.51
C ILE A 28 -20.02 5.87 20.24
N GLN A 29 -21.28 6.23 19.97
CA GLN A 29 -21.97 7.34 20.65
C GLN A 29 -22.44 7.00 22.07
N SER A 30 -22.33 5.74 22.50
CA SER A 30 -22.74 5.34 23.84
C SER A 30 -21.67 5.64 24.89
N ASN A 31 -22.05 5.69 26.16
CA ASN A 31 -21.11 5.83 27.27
C ASN A 31 -20.25 4.58 27.55
N LYS A 32 -20.33 3.55 26.71
CA LYS A 32 -19.55 2.30 26.82
C LYS A 32 -18.32 2.28 25.91
N CYS A 33 -18.18 3.27 25.04
CA CYS A 33 -17.05 3.39 24.12
C CYS A 33 -16.33 4.70 24.41
N SER A 34 -15.12 4.61 24.97
CA SER A 34 -14.28 5.78 25.23
C SER A 34 -12.83 5.55 24.78
N ASN A 35 -12.42 4.27 24.67
CA ASN A 35 -11.09 3.87 24.26
C ASN A 35 -11.11 3.09 22.95
N ILE A 36 -11.03 3.80 21.83
CA ILE A 36 -10.95 3.19 20.50
C ILE A 36 -9.48 2.98 20.14
N VAL A 37 -9.12 1.72 19.87
CA VAL A 37 -7.86 1.39 19.23
C VAL A 37 -8.11 1.22 17.74
N LEU A 38 -7.30 1.91 16.93
CA LEU A 38 -7.29 1.73 15.49
C LEU A 38 -6.03 0.97 15.08
N MET A 39 -6.19 -0.04 14.24
CA MET A 39 -5.11 -0.73 13.57
C MET A 39 -5.28 -0.56 12.06
N GLY A 40 -4.28 0.02 11.41
CA GLY A 40 -4.36 0.37 10.01
C GLY A 40 -3.14 -0.09 9.25
N ASP A 41 -3.39 -0.54 8.04
CA ASP A 41 -2.48 -0.29 6.92
C ASP A 41 -3.29 0.64 6.01
N LEU A 42 -3.36 1.91 6.41
CA LEU A 42 -4.16 2.90 5.68
C LEU A 42 -3.48 3.32 4.38
N ASP A 43 -2.35 2.69 4.08
CA ASP A 43 -1.65 2.81 2.82
C ASP A 43 -2.46 2.00 1.79
N PRO A 44 -2.97 2.67 0.75
CA PRO A 44 -3.72 1.99 -0.31
C PRO A 44 -2.93 0.93 -1.08
N SER A 45 -1.62 0.80 -0.84
CA SER A 45 -0.80 -0.22 -1.46
C SER A 45 -1.29 -1.63 -1.10
N HIS A 46 -1.43 -1.97 0.18
CA HIS A 46 -1.47 -3.37 0.61
C HIS A 46 -2.77 -4.15 0.38
N THR A 47 -3.79 -3.58 -0.31
CA THR A 47 -5.11 -4.22 -0.50
C THR A 47 -5.56 -4.43 -1.95
N GLY A 48 -4.69 -4.24 -2.95
CA GLY A 48 -4.91 -4.84 -4.26
C GLY A 48 -5.95 -4.17 -5.17
N VAL A 49 -6.68 -3.14 -4.74
CA VAL A 49 -7.72 -2.51 -5.56
C VAL A 49 -7.85 -1.02 -5.27
N SER A 50 -7.31 -0.20 -6.18
CA SER A 50 -7.48 1.26 -6.30
C SER A 50 -6.97 2.14 -5.15
N THR A 51 -5.84 2.81 -5.39
CA THR A 51 -5.19 3.70 -4.43
C THR A 51 -5.81 5.08 -4.37
N SER A 52 -6.35 5.51 -3.22
CA SER A 52 -6.91 6.87 -3.07
C SER A 52 -5.85 7.94 -2.77
N ALA A 53 -4.73 7.59 -2.12
CA ALA A 53 -3.59 8.49 -1.92
C ALA A 53 -2.59 8.51 -3.09
N GLY A 54 -2.65 7.53 -4.00
CA GLY A 54 -1.73 7.41 -5.14
C GLY A 54 -0.36 6.79 -4.83
N ILE A 55 -0.17 6.21 -3.65
CA ILE A 55 1.08 5.51 -3.25
C ILE A 55 1.19 4.18 -4.02
N PRO A 56 2.30 3.89 -4.71
CA PRO A 56 2.50 2.64 -5.44
C PRO A 56 2.52 1.41 -4.52
N ASP A 57 1.85 0.32 -4.91
CA ASP A 57 1.90 -0.96 -4.21
C ASP A 57 3.11 -1.84 -4.57
N PHE A 58 3.55 -2.61 -3.59
CA PHE A 58 4.54 -3.68 -3.69
C PHE A 58 3.96 -5.03 -4.14
N ARG A 59 2.67 -5.32 -3.87
CA ARG A 59 2.10 -6.67 -3.97
C ARG A 59 1.08 -6.90 -5.11
N SER A 60 0.60 -5.84 -5.77
CA SER A 60 -0.49 -5.90 -6.75
C SER A 60 -0.05 -6.29 -8.17
N PRO A 61 -0.48 -7.46 -8.70
CA PRO A 61 -0.30 -7.79 -10.10
C PRO A 61 -1.42 -7.16 -10.94
N LYS A 62 -1.09 -6.10 -11.69
CA LYS A 62 -1.81 -5.52 -12.85
C LYS A 62 -3.15 -4.80 -12.64
N THR A 63 -3.12 -3.49 -12.95
CA THR A 63 -4.10 -2.84 -13.84
C THR A 63 -3.40 -1.91 -14.82
N GLY A 64 -3.10 -2.39 -16.04
CA GLY A 64 -3.16 -1.65 -17.32
C GLY A 64 -2.28 -0.41 -17.59
N ALA A 65 -1.63 0.24 -16.61
CA ALA A 65 -0.80 1.42 -16.84
C ALA A 65 0.69 1.07 -16.60
N PRO A 66 1.58 1.15 -17.61
CA PRO A 66 2.97 0.68 -17.53
C PRO A 66 3.91 1.56 -16.69
N LEU A 67 3.40 2.43 -15.80
CA LEU A 67 4.22 3.44 -15.12
C LEU A 67 4.04 3.50 -13.58
N HIS A 68 3.22 2.64 -12.97
CA HIS A 68 2.81 2.80 -11.55
C HIS A 68 3.02 1.58 -10.63
N CYS A 69 3.74 0.55 -11.06
CA CYS A 69 4.15 -0.53 -10.16
C CYS A 69 5.63 -0.39 -9.83
N LEU A 70 5.96 -0.39 -8.54
CA LEU A 70 7.35 -0.39 -8.10
C LEU A 70 8.11 -1.59 -8.67
N GLU A 71 7.44 -2.73 -8.89
CA GLU A 71 7.97 -3.89 -9.61
C GLU A 71 8.56 -3.54 -11.00
N SER A 72 7.95 -2.63 -11.77
CA SER A 72 8.48 -2.20 -13.07
C SER A 72 9.73 -1.32 -12.93
N ASN A 73 9.81 -0.51 -11.86
CA ASN A 73 11.04 0.23 -11.53
C ASN A 73 12.13 -0.73 -11.00
N LEU A 74 11.75 -1.77 -10.28
CA LEU A 74 12.60 -2.81 -9.69
C LEU A 74 13.15 -3.81 -10.72
N ALA A 75 12.46 -4.03 -11.84
CA ALA A 75 12.94 -4.89 -12.93
C ALA A 75 14.32 -4.43 -13.46
N ARG A 76 14.64 -3.13 -13.34
CA ARG A 76 15.95 -2.56 -13.71
C ARG A 76 17.05 -2.83 -12.68
N LEU A 77 16.70 -3.27 -11.47
CA LEU A 77 17.61 -3.44 -10.34
C LEU A 77 18.05 -4.89 -10.12
N ASN A 78 17.58 -5.82 -10.98
CA ASN A 78 17.97 -7.23 -10.99
C ASN A 78 17.88 -7.88 -9.60
N LEU A 79 16.79 -7.61 -8.89
CA LEU A 79 16.52 -8.16 -7.56
C LEU A 79 16.11 -9.64 -7.65
N PRO A 80 16.42 -10.46 -6.64
CA PRO A 80 15.98 -11.85 -6.58
C PRO A 80 14.45 -11.97 -6.47
N HIS A 81 13.83 -11.02 -5.76
CA HIS A 81 12.39 -10.84 -5.60
C HIS A 81 12.11 -9.39 -5.18
N PRO A 82 10.90 -8.84 -5.40
CA PRO A 82 10.58 -7.43 -5.14
C PRO A 82 10.86 -6.98 -3.69
N GLU A 83 10.58 -7.84 -2.70
CA GLU A 83 10.70 -7.53 -1.28
C GLU A 83 12.16 -7.47 -0.79
N ALA A 84 13.11 -7.99 -1.58
CA ALA A 84 14.53 -8.04 -1.21
C ALA A 84 15.12 -6.66 -0.90
N VAL A 85 14.57 -5.59 -1.50
CA VAL A 85 15.03 -4.21 -1.25
C VAL A 85 14.80 -3.77 0.20
N PHE A 86 13.84 -4.37 0.91
CA PHE A 86 13.57 -4.12 2.34
C PHE A 86 14.07 -5.24 3.25
N GLU A 87 14.92 -6.14 2.77
CA GLU A 87 15.57 -7.13 3.63
C GLU A 87 16.88 -6.58 4.21
N ILE A 88 17.04 -6.59 5.53
CA ILE A 88 18.24 -6.02 6.15
C ILE A 88 19.51 -6.76 5.74
N GLY A 89 19.40 -8.07 5.48
CA GLY A 89 20.49 -8.88 4.97
C GLY A 89 20.92 -8.47 3.57
N PHE A 90 19.95 -8.15 2.70
CA PHE A 90 20.23 -7.65 1.35
C PHE A 90 20.82 -6.23 1.40
N PHE A 91 20.21 -5.33 2.18
CA PHE A 91 20.68 -3.95 2.36
C PHE A 91 22.14 -3.86 2.80
N ARG A 92 22.55 -4.73 3.75
CA ARG A 92 23.95 -4.83 4.21
C ARG A 92 24.92 -5.21 3.10
N ARG A 93 24.48 -6.03 2.13
CA ARG A 93 25.31 -6.49 1.00
C ARG A 93 25.28 -5.50 -0.17
N ASN A 94 24.10 -4.97 -0.48
CA ASN A 94 23.87 -4.07 -1.60
C ASN A 94 22.77 -3.04 -1.24
N PRO A 95 23.14 -1.85 -0.73
CA PRO A 95 22.19 -0.80 -0.39
C PRO A 95 21.74 0.05 -1.58
N VAL A 96 22.38 -0.09 -2.76
CA VAL A 96 22.10 0.73 -3.96
C VAL A 96 20.63 0.66 -4.39
N PRO A 97 19.98 -0.51 -4.47
CA PRO A 97 18.58 -0.59 -4.88
C PRO A 97 17.66 0.22 -3.96
N PHE A 98 17.87 0.15 -2.63
CA PHE A 98 17.07 0.91 -1.69
C PHE A 98 17.21 2.42 -1.91
N TYR A 99 18.44 2.93 -2.00
CA TYR A 99 18.66 4.37 -2.22
C TYR A 99 18.25 4.87 -3.61
N THR A 100 18.16 3.97 -4.59
CA THR A 100 17.58 4.30 -5.90
C THR A 100 16.08 4.53 -5.80
N LEU A 101 15.40 3.81 -4.89
CA LEU A 101 13.96 3.88 -4.66
C LEU A 101 13.57 4.88 -3.57
N ALA A 102 14.46 5.16 -2.61
CA ALA A 102 14.15 5.95 -1.42
C ALA A 102 13.62 7.34 -1.76
N GLN A 103 14.05 7.92 -2.88
CA GLN A 103 13.54 9.20 -3.38
C GLN A 103 12.06 9.12 -3.76
N GLU A 104 11.61 8.00 -4.35
CA GLU A 104 10.21 7.79 -4.72
C GLU A 104 9.32 7.62 -3.49
N LEU A 105 9.85 6.98 -2.44
CA LEU A 105 9.18 6.67 -1.18
C LEU A 105 9.23 7.79 -0.13
N TYR A 106 10.02 8.84 -0.36
CA TYR A 106 10.23 9.89 0.63
C TYR A 106 8.91 10.64 0.93
N PRO A 107 8.60 10.95 2.21
CA PRO A 107 7.37 11.63 2.60
C PRO A 107 7.19 12.99 1.93
N GLY A 108 5.94 13.47 1.86
CA GLY A 108 5.57 14.81 1.36
C GLY A 108 4.82 14.80 0.04
N LYS A 109 4.87 13.71 -0.73
CA LYS A 109 4.29 13.64 -2.10
C LYS A 109 2.79 13.30 -2.15
N PHE A 110 2.27 12.65 -1.12
CA PHE A 110 0.94 12.04 -1.15
C PHE A 110 0.00 12.76 -0.18
N ARG A 111 -1.25 12.99 -0.52
CA ARG A 111 -2.22 13.59 0.41
C ARG A 111 -2.82 12.49 1.31
N PRO A 112 -3.06 12.76 2.61
CA PRO A 112 -3.85 11.86 3.44
C PRO A 112 -5.23 11.56 2.82
N THR A 113 -5.68 10.31 2.91
CA THR A 113 -7.03 9.91 2.48
C THR A 113 -8.07 10.26 3.55
N PRO A 114 -9.38 10.28 3.25
CA PRO A 114 -10.44 10.49 4.26
C PRO A 114 -10.36 9.57 5.50
N ALA A 115 -9.83 8.35 5.37
CA ALA A 115 -9.60 7.48 6.52
C ALA A 115 -8.59 8.04 7.55
N HIS A 116 -7.66 8.91 7.14
CA HIS A 116 -6.66 9.50 8.04
C HIS A 116 -7.23 10.63 8.91
N PRO A 117 -7.95 11.65 8.37
CA PRO A 117 -8.70 12.61 9.16
C PRO A 117 -9.75 11.98 10.08
N PHE A 118 -10.28 10.80 9.75
CA PHE A 118 -11.15 10.07 10.69
C PHE A 118 -10.41 9.67 11.98
N ILE A 119 -9.14 9.25 11.91
CA ILE A 119 -8.32 9.00 13.12
C ILE A 119 -8.19 10.30 13.93
N ARG A 120 -7.93 11.41 13.25
CA ARG A 120 -7.87 12.73 13.89
C ARG A 120 -9.19 13.11 14.54
N LEU A 121 -10.31 12.85 13.88
CA LEU A 121 -11.63 13.13 14.40
C LEU A 121 -11.94 12.30 15.65
N LEU A 122 -11.56 11.01 15.68
CA LEU A 122 -11.64 10.18 16.88
C LEU A 122 -10.82 10.77 18.04
N HIS A 123 -9.65 11.36 17.75
CA HIS A 123 -8.86 12.06 18.75
C HIS A 123 -9.57 13.32 19.27
N ASP A 124 -10.09 14.15 18.36
CA ASP A 124 -10.77 15.41 18.70
C ASP A 124 -12.07 15.18 19.50
N LYS A 125 -12.74 14.04 19.26
CA LYS A 125 -13.90 13.57 20.06
C LYS A 125 -13.50 12.94 21.41
N GLY A 126 -12.20 12.81 21.70
CA GLY A 126 -11.69 12.20 22.93
C GLY A 126 -11.85 10.67 23.00
N LEU A 127 -12.04 10.01 21.86
CA LEU A 127 -12.30 8.57 21.77
C LEU A 127 -11.06 7.75 21.39
N LEU A 128 -10.07 8.35 20.73
CA LEU A 128 -8.88 7.63 20.28
C LEU A 128 -7.96 7.29 21.45
N LEU A 129 -7.80 6.00 21.74
CA LEU A 129 -6.78 5.51 22.67
C LEU A 129 -5.40 5.52 21.99
N LYS A 130 -5.27 4.79 20.88
CA LYS A 130 -4.03 4.67 20.11
C LYS A 130 -4.31 4.22 18.67
N CYS A 131 -3.47 4.64 17.74
CA CYS A 131 -3.45 4.24 16.33
C CYS A 131 -2.17 3.45 16.05
N PHE A 132 -2.30 2.16 15.72
CA PHE A 132 -1.22 1.31 15.28
C PHE A 132 -1.20 1.29 13.76
N THR A 133 -0.08 1.67 13.14
CA THR A 133 0.07 1.69 11.69
C THR A 133 1.23 0.80 11.24
N GLN A 134 1.04 0.09 10.11
CA GLN A 134 2.11 -0.61 9.39
C GLN A 134 2.78 0.29 8.35
N ASN A 135 2.18 1.44 8.05
CA ASN A 135 2.66 2.37 7.06
C ASN A 135 3.94 3.05 7.52
N ILE A 136 4.75 3.45 6.55
CA ILE A 136 5.98 4.24 6.75
C ILE A 136 5.86 5.67 6.18
N ASP A 137 4.69 6.00 5.60
CA ASP A 137 4.42 7.21 4.81
C ASP A 137 4.15 8.48 5.65
N THR A 138 3.91 8.33 6.96
CA THR A 138 3.62 9.40 7.92
C THR A 138 2.31 10.17 7.69
N LEU A 139 1.38 9.62 6.90
CA LEU A 139 0.12 10.29 6.56
C LEU A 139 -0.79 10.54 7.77
N GLU A 140 -0.71 9.74 8.83
CA GLU A 140 -1.45 9.95 10.07
C GLU A 140 -1.03 11.24 10.77
N ARG A 141 0.29 11.49 10.84
CA ARG A 141 0.83 12.75 11.40
C ARG A 141 0.41 13.94 10.57
N ARG A 142 0.43 13.80 9.24
CA ARG A 142 0.03 14.86 8.30
C ARG A 142 -1.48 15.13 8.29
N ALA A 143 -2.30 14.13 8.63
CA ALA A 143 -3.71 14.34 8.95
C ALA A 143 -3.93 15.01 10.33
N GLY A 144 -2.85 15.30 11.05
CA GLY A 144 -2.86 16.03 12.32
C GLY A 144 -3.10 15.14 13.53
N VAL A 145 -2.98 13.81 13.42
CA VAL A 145 -3.02 12.91 14.58
C VAL A 145 -1.78 13.16 15.45
N PRO A 146 -1.93 13.39 16.76
CA PRO A 146 -0.77 13.66 17.62
C PRO A 146 0.20 12.48 17.69
N ASP A 147 1.50 12.77 17.70
CA ASP A 147 2.57 11.78 17.77
C ASP A 147 2.38 10.74 18.88
N HIS A 148 2.02 11.18 20.07
CA HIS A 148 1.80 10.31 21.24
C HIS A 148 0.59 9.38 21.08
N LYS A 149 -0.24 9.55 20.03
CA LYS A 149 -1.35 8.64 19.69
C LYS A 149 -0.97 7.61 18.63
N ILE A 150 0.16 7.74 17.96
CA ILE A 150 0.57 6.87 16.86
C ILE A 150 1.61 5.86 17.36
N ILE A 151 1.51 4.61 16.91
CA ILE A 151 2.56 3.59 16.95
C ILE A 151 2.86 3.18 15.52
N GLU A 152 4.03 3.58 15.03
CA GLU A 152 4.54 3.16 13.73
C GLU A 152 5.23 1.80 13.90
N ALA A 153 4.49 0.71 13.68
CA ALA A 153 4.98 -0.65 13.92
C ALA A 153 6.18 -1.00 13.04
N HIS A 154 6.20 -0.47 11.81
CA HIS A 154 7.31 -0.62 10.87
C HIS A 154 8.18 0.64 10.79
N GLY A 155 8.10 1.52 11.79
CA GLY A 155 8.84 2.76 11.83
C GLY A 155 8.44 3.74 10.71
N SER A 156 9.28 4.72 10.41
CA SER A 156 8.98 5.74 9.42
C SER A 156 10.23 6.42 8.86
N PHE A 157 10.03 7.24 7.82
CA PHE A 157 11.08 8.12 7.28
C PHE A 157 11.32 9.38 8.11
N ALA A 158 10.69 9.51 9.29
CA ALA A 158 10.79 10.72 10.12
C ALA A 158 12.18 10.92 10.74
N THR A 159 12.93 9.84 10.97
CA THR A 159 14.29 9.87 11.53
C THR A 159 15.17 8.80 10.88
N GLN A 160 16.49 8.88 11.08
CA GLN A 160 17.47 7.94 10.53
C GLN A 160 18.62 7.65 11.48
N ARG A 161 19.12 6.42 11.43
CA ARG A 161 20.21 5.94 12.29
C ARG A 161 21.20 5.06 11.55
N CYS A 162 22.40 4.99 12.09
CA CYS A 162 23.38 3.99 11.66
C CYS A 162 22.92 2.57 12.04
N ILE A 163 22.93 1.63 11.10
CA ILE A 163 22.53 0.24 11.36
C ILE A 163 23.49 -0.53 12.28
N GLN A 164 24.69 0.01 12.53
CA GLN A 164 25.72 -0.62 13.37
C GLN A 164 25.74 -0.06 14.79
N CYS A 165 25.95 1.26 14.93
CA CYS A 165 26.09 1.90 16.24
C CYS A 165 24.80 2.57 16.75
N GLN A 166 23.72 2.57 15.95
CA GLN A 166 22.44 3.20 16.28
C GLN A 166 22.51 4.72 16.55
N ALA A 167 23.64 5.36 16.21
CA ALA A 167 23.76 6.81 16.31
C ALA A 167 22.77 7.49 15.34
N PRO A 168 22.07 8.55 15.79
CA PRO A 168 21.23 9.36 14.91
C PRO A 168 22.07 9.98 13.80
N TYR A 169 21.45 10.14 12.64
CA TYR A 169 22.04 10.81 11.49
C TYR A 169 21.21 12.04 11.14
N ASP A 170 21.86 13.07 10.62
CA ASP A 170 21.25 14.37 10.38
C ASP A 170 20.18 14.33 9.26
N ASP A 171 19.06 15.03 9.48
CA ASP A 171 17.90 15.08 8.57
C ASP A 171 18.25 15.75 7.23
N ASP A 172 19.04 16.82 7.25
CA ASP A 172 19.40 17.55 6.04
C ASP A 172 20.40 16.72 5.22
N LEU A 173 21.36 16.08 5.88
CA LEU A 173 22.32 15.21 5.22
C LEU A 173 21.66 13.99 4.56
N ILE A 174 20.69 13.34 5.22
CA ILE A 174 20.02 12.18 4.62
C ILE A 174 19.20 12.59 3.39
N ARG A 175 18.57 13.78 3.41
CA ARG A 175 17.80 14.32 2.29
C ARG A 175 18.68 14.53 1.07
N VAL A 176 19.89 15.07 1.26
CA VAL A 176 20.88 15.21 0.18
C VAL A 176 21.23 13.83 -0.41
N HIS A 177 21.56 12.85 0.42
CA HIS A 177 21.88 11.50 -0.05
C HIS A 177 20.74 10.84 -0.82
N ILE A 178 19.51 10.98 -0.35
CA ILE A 178 18.32 10.44 -1.01
C ILE A 178 18.07 11.14 -2.36
N LYS A 179 18.21 12.47 -2.42
CA LYS A 179 18.06 13.26 -3.66
C LYS A 179 19.13 12.90 -4.70
N GLU A 180 20.38 12.73 -4.26
CA GLU A 180 21.51 12.39 -5.13
C GLU A 180 21.67 10.90 -5.40
N LYS A 181 20.84 10.04 -4.78
CA LYS A 181 20.91 8.58 -4.86
C LYS A 181 22.27 8.02 -4.43
N THR A 182 22.89 8.65 -3.43
CA THR A 182 24.17 8.25 -2.85
C THR A 182 23.96 7.51 -1.52
N ILE A 183 24.95 6.70 -1.13
CA ILE A 183 24.84 5.85 0.06
C ILE A 183 25.42 6.59 1.28
N PRO A 184 24.60 6.95 2.28
CA PRO A 184 25.05 7.60 3.49
C PRO A 184 25.87 6.66 4.39
N ARG A 185 26.86 7.22 5.08
CA ARG A 185 27.75 6.51 5.99
C ARG A 185 27.83 7.25 7.31
N CYS A 186 27.85 6.50 8.40
CA CYS A 186 27.96 7.07 9.73
C CYS A 186 29.35 7.68 9.97
N ASP A 187 29.41 8.90 10.48
CA ASP A 187 30.68 9.59 10.78
C ASP A 187 31.53 8.87 11.83
N GLY A 188 30.89 8.14 12.77
CA GLY A 188 31.58 7.48 13.87
C GLY A 188 32.16 6.11 13.54
N CYS A 189 31.42 5.27 12.78
CA CYS A 189 31.83 3.88 12.52
C CYS A 189 31.86 3.49 11.04
N LEU A 190 31.55 4.43 10.12
CA LEU A 190 31.43 4.17 8.67
C LEU A 190 30.40 3.11 8.29
N GLY A 191 29.54 2.71 9.24
CA GLY A 191 28.40 1.85 9.00
C GLY A 191 27.39 2.49 8.06
N LEU A 192 26.58 1.67 7.39
CA LEU A 192 25.46 2.17 6.60
C LEU A 192 24.46 2.90 7.51
N VAL A 193 23.93 3.99 7.01
CA VAL A 193 22.80 4.70 7.62
C VAL A 193 21.55 4.29 6.85
N LYS A 194 20.38 4.31 7.50
CA LYS A 194 19.07 4.24 6.83
C LYS A 194 18.02 4.99 7.63
N PRO A 195 16.91 5.41 7.00
CA PRO A 195 15.71 5.83 7.72
C PRO A 195 15.26 4.75 8.70
N ASP A 196 14.63 5.15 9.79
CA ASP A 196 14.15 4.28 10.88
C ASP A 196 12.89 3.50 10.50
N ILE A 197 12.83 3.03 9.26
CA ILE A 197 11.89 2.03 8.77
C ILE A 197 12.40 0.63 9.08
N VAL A 198 11.51 -0.26 9.48
CA VAL A 198 11.85 -1.64 9.87
C VAL A 198 11.95 -2.50 8.62
N PHE A 199 13.15 -3.03 8.37
CA PHE A 199 13.37 -3.97 7.29
C PHE A 199 13.01 -5.40 7.74
N PHE A 200 12.68 -6.27 6.79
CA PHE A 200 12.55 -7.70 7.04
C PHE A 200 13.85 -8.24 7.67
N GLY A 201 13.69 -8.93 8.81
CA GLY A 201 14.79 -9.41 9.63
C GLY A 201 15.27 -8.46 10.72
N GLU A 202 14.68 -7.26 10.84
CA GLU A 202 14.87 -6.37 11.99
C GLU A 202 13.80 -6.58 13.07
N SER A 203 14.11 -6.13 14.29
CA SER A 203 13.12 -6.08 15.37
C SER A 203 12.24 -4.85 15.20
N LEU A 204 10.96 -4.97 15.55
CA LEU A 204 10.05 -3.83 15.61
C LEU A 204 10.49 -2.84 16.71
N PRO A 205 10.05 -1.57 16.64
CA PRO A 205 10.43 -0.56 17.61
C PRO A 205 10.02 -0.98 19.03
N PRO A 206 10.83 -0.69 20.07
CA PRO A 206 10.48 -1.03 21.45
C PRO A 206 9.12 -0.45 21.89
N GLU A 207 8.75 0.72 21.37
CA GLU A 207 7.47 1.36 21.64
C GLU A 207 6.29 0.46 21.26
N PHE A 208 6.38 -0.25 20.13
CA PHE A 208 5.36 -1.21 19.68
C PHE A 208 5.09 -2.25 20.77
N MET A 209 6.12 -2.93 21.26
CA MET A 209 5.97 -3.96 22.30
C MET A 209 5.47 -3.37 23.62
N SER A 210 5.95 -2.19 24.01
CA SER A 210 5.55 -1.52 25.25
C SER A 210 4.08 -1.06 25.25
N SER A 211 3.50 -0.85 24.07
CA SER A 211 2.11 -0.41 23.91
C SER A 211 1.10 -1.56 23.92
N ILE A 212 1.52 -2.81 23.67
CA ILE A 212 0.63 -3.99 23.62
C ILE A 212 -0.30 -4.13 24.84
N PRO A 213 0.17 -3.94 26.10
CA PRO A 213 -0.71 -4.07 27.27
C PRO A 213 -1.95 -3.17 27.24
N MET A 214 -1.86 -2.00 26.59
CA MET A 214 -2.96 -1.04 26.51
C MET A 214 -4.16 -1.57 25.70
N LEU A 215 -3.97 -2.61 24.88
CA LEU A 215 -5.06 -3.24 24.13
C LEU A 215 -6.13 -3.85 25.05
N GLN A 216 -5.79 -4.15 26.32
CA GLN A 216 -6.79 -4.60 27.31
C GLN A 216 -7.77 -3.49 27.70
N GLU A 217 -7.39 -2.23 27.54
CA GLU A 217 -8.22 -1.06 27.88
C GLU A 217 -9.15 -0.64 26.74
N ALA A 218 -9.05 -1.29 25.57
CA ALA A 218 -9.83 -0.96 24.39
C ALA A 218 -11.31 -1.34 24.57
N ASP A 219 -12.19 -0.38 24.34
CA ASP A 219 -13.64 -0.59 24.28
C ASP A 219 -14.11 -0.98 22.88
N LEU A 220 -13.31 -0.66 21.86
CA LEU A 220 -13.56 -0.95 20.46
C LEU A 220 -12.22 -1.07 19.73
N LEU A 221 -12.07 -2.11 18.91
CA LEU A 221 -10.98 -2.23 17.95
C LEU A 221 -11.52 -1.97 16.54
N ILE A 222 -10.92 -1.04 15.81
CA ILE A 222 -11.19 -0.81 14.39
C ILE A 222 -9.96 -1.24 13.60
N VAL A 223 -10.09 -2.24 12.74
CA VAL A 223 -9.04 -2.71 11.83
C VAL A 223 -9.39 -2.30 10.41
N MET A 224 -8.50 -1.57 9.74
CA MET A 224 -8.75 -1.03 8.41
C MET A 224 -7.59 -1.28 7.45
N GLY A 225 -7.92 -1.63 6.20
CA GLY A 225 -6.97 -1.62 5.08
C GLY A 225 -5.81 -2.62 5.14
N THR A 226 -5.86 -3.63 6.01
CA THR A 226 -4.73 -4.57 6.17
C THR A 226 -5.09 -6.03 5.87
N SER A 227 -4.13 -6.79 5.33
CA SER A 227 -4.23 -8.24 5.13
C SER A 227 -4.15 -9.06 6.42
N LEU A 228 -3.64 -8.48 7.52
CA LEU A 228 -3.30 -9.17 8.76
C LEU A 228 -2.41 -10.42 8.54
N THR A 229 -1.46 -10.35 7.61
CA THR A 229 -0.51 -11.45 7.35
C THR A 229 0.88 -11.23 7.93
N VAL A 230 1.22 -9.98 8.28
CA VAL A 230 2.56 -9.63 8.80
C VAL A 230 2.56 -9.72 10.32
N HIS A 231 3.42 -10.59 10.85
CA HIS A 231 3.62 -10.74 12.29
C HIS A 231 4.79 -9.88 12.77
N PRO A 232 4.73 -9.34 14.01
CA PRO A 232 3.72 -9.56 15.05
C PRO A 232 2.47 -8.66 14.96
N PHE A 233 2.40 -7.72 14.02
CA PHE A 233 1.29 -6.76 13.92
C PHE A 233 -0.10 -7.42 13.84
N ALA A 234 -0.23 -8.45 13.00
CA ALA A 234 -1.49 -9.19 12.84
C ALA A 234 -2.04 -9.76 14.15
N MET A 235 -1.17 -10.06 15.13
CA MET A 235 -1.59 -10.65 16.41
C MET A 235 -2.37 -9.66 17.29
N LEU A 236 -2.12 -8.36 17.15
CA LEU A 236 -2.76 -7.34 18.01
C LEU A 236 -4.30 -7.42 17.93
N ALA A 237 -4.85 -7.77 16.77
CA ALA A 237 -6.29 -7.93 16.58
C ALA A 237 -6.91 -9.05 17.43
N GLY A 238 -6.10 -10.02 17.86
CA GLY A 238 -6.50 -11.09 18.76
C GLY A 238 -6.28 -10.78 20.24
N LEU A 239 -5.49 -9.75 20.57
CA LEU A 239 -5.09 -9.44 21.93
C LEU A 239 -6.11 -8.60 22.71
N VAL A 240 -7.04 -7.92 22.04
CA VAL A 240 -8.15 -7.22 22.73
C VAL A 240 -9.08 -8.21 23.44
N GLU A 241 -9.65 -7.77 24.57
CA GLU A 241 -10.53 -8.60 25.40
C GLU A 241 -11.71 -9.20 24.61
N ASP A 242 -12.21 -10.37 25.00
CA ASP A 242 -13.31 -11.06 24.31
C ASP A 242 -14.62 -10.25 24.24
N LYS A 243 -14.82 -9.32 25.19
CA LYS A 243 -15.98 -8.42 25.20
C LYS A 243 -15.78 -7.16 24.35
N CYS A 244 -14.55 -6.85 23.96
CA CYS A 244 -14.24 -5.72 23.09
C CYS A 244 -14.75 -6.05 21.67
N PRO A 245 -15.74 -5.32 21.13
CA PRO A 245 -16.15 -5.48 19.75
C PRO A 245 -14.99 -5.17 18.81
N ARG A 246 -14.91 -5.90 17.70
CA ARG A 246 -13.90 -5.65 16.66
C ARG A 246 -14.60 -5.34 15.35
N VAL A 247 -14.13 -4.33 14.64
CA VAL A 247 -14.65 -3.93 13.34
C VAL A 247 -13.56 -4.14 12.31
N LEU A 248 -13.87 -4.81 11.22
CA LEU A 248 -13.02 -4.89 10.04
C LEU A 248 -13.63 -4.02 8.95
N ILE A 249 -12.88 -3.05 8.46
CA ILE A 249 -13.18 -2.25 7.27
C ILE A 249 -12.13 -2.58 6.22
N ASN A 250 -12.48 -3.41 5.24
CA ASN A 250 -11.51 -3.88 4.26
C ASN A 250 -12.18 -4.34 2.97
N LEU A 251 -11.43 -4.49 1.88
CA LEU A 251 -11.96 -5.06 0.64
C LEU A 251 -12.31 -6.55 0.80
N GLU A 252 -11.51 -7.26 1.58
CA GLU A 252 -11.66 -8.69 1.81
C GLU A 252 -11.70 -9.02 3.30
N ARG A 253 -12.37 -10.13 3.64
CA ARG A 253 -12.34 -10.65 5.00
C ARG A 253 -10.96 -11.24 5.29
N VAL A 254 -10.34 -10.78 6.38
CA VAL A 254 -9.00 -11.19 6.81
C VAL A 254 -8.99 -11.66 8.25
N GLY A 255 -7.90 -12.33 8.65
CA GLY A 255 -7.74 -12.87 10.00
C GLY A 255 -8.88 -13.80 10.42
N ASP A 256 -9.25 -13.73 11.69
CA ASP A 256 -10.31 -14.55 12.29
C ASP A 256 -11.65 -13.80 12.44
N PHE A 257 -11.80 -12.62 11.81
CA PHE A 257 -13.00 -11.79 11.91
C PHE A 257 -14.28 -12.55 11.55
N ALA A 258 -15.41 -12.22 12.19
CA ALA A 258 -16.68 -12.95 12.14
C ALA A 258 -16.70 -14.29 12.90
N ASN A 259 -15.63 -14.61 13.64
CA ASN A 259 -15.64 -15.74 14.59
C ASN A 259 -16.15 -15.31 15.98
N ARG A 260 -15.99 -14.03 16.38
CA ARG A 260 -16.53 -13.53 17.65
C ARG A 260 -17.97 -13.03 17.51
N ALA A 261 -18.69 -13.03 18.63
CA ALA A 261 -20.09 -12.61 18.67
C ALA A 261 -20.28 -11.13 18.34
N ASP A 262 -19.29 -10.27 18.57
CA ASP A 262 -19.37 -8.82 18.36
C ASP A 262 -18.38 -8.33 17.30
N ASP A 263 -17.93 -9.23 16.42
CA ASP A 263 -17.20 -8.85 15.21
C ASP A 263 -18.17 -8.23 14.19
N VAL A 264 -17.82 -7.06 13.67
CA VAL A 264 -18.49 -6.39 12.54
C VAL A 264 -17.54 -6.44 11.34
N VAL A 265 -18.04 -6.86 10.17
CA VAL A 265 -17.25 -6.94 8.94
C VAL A 265 -17.91 -6.08 7.89
N LEU A 266 -17.26 -4.97 7.53
CA LEU A 266 -17.69 -3.99 6.55
C LEU A 266 -16.79 -4.14 5.32
N LEU A 267 -17.30 -4.80 4.28
CA LEU A 267 -16.55 -5.04 3.06
C LEU A 267 -16.77 -3.90 2.06
N GLY A 268 -15.69 -3.20 1.72
CA GLY A 268 -15.73 -2.02 0.85
C GLY A 268 -14.42 -1.24 0.93
N LYS A 269 -14.33 -0.16 0.15
CA LYS A 269 -13.17 0.75 0.26
C LYS A 269 -13.21 1.46 1.61
N CYS A 270 -12.05 1.57 2.25
CA CYS A 270 -11.93 2.19 3.58
C CYS A 270 -12.53 3.59 3.62
N ASP A 271 -12.20 4.45 2.64
CA ASP A 271 -12.68 5.83 2.60
C ASP A 271 -14.21 5.93 2.47
N GLU A 272 -14.83 5.05 1.67
CA GLU A 272 -16.29 5.01 1.49
C GLU A 272 -16.98 4.55 2.78
N MET A 273 -16.48 3.49 3.41
CA MET A 273 -17.03 2.97 4.66
C MET A 273 -16.83 3.93 5.85
N VAL A 274 -15.71 4.65 5.88
CA VAL A 274 -15.44 5.70 6.88
C VAL A 274 -16.42 6.86 6.72
N ARG A 275 -16.70 7.30 5.48
CA ARG A 275 -17.71 8.33 5.21
C ARG A 275 -19.10 7.87 5.63
N ASP A 276 -19.50 6.66 5.27
CA ASP A 276 -20.79 6.10 5.66
C ASP A 276 -20.93 6.00 7.19
N LEU A 277 -19.86 5.60 7.90
CA LEU A 277 -19.82 5.59 9.35
C LEU A 277 -19.93 7.00 9.94
N CYS A 278 -19.19 7.98 9.39
CA CYS A 278 -19.26 9.37 9.84
C CYS A 278 -20.66 9.96 9.60
N LYS A 279 -21.34 9.58 8.52
CA LYS A 279 -22.73 9.96 8.27
C LYS A 279 -23.68 9.42 9.34
N GLU A 280 -23.57 8.15 9.71
CA GLU A 280 -24.36 7.56 10.81
C GLU A 280 -24.03 8.22 12.18
N LEU A 281 -22.79 8.68 12.36
CA LEU A 281 -22.35 9.39 13.56
C LEU A 281 -22.74 10.88 13.58
N GLY A 282 -23.17 11.45 12.45
CA GLY A 282 -23.40 12.88 12.28
C GLY A 282 -22.13 13.72 12.20
N TRP A 283 -21.01 13.15 11.74
CA TRP A 283 -19.67 13.75 11.68
C TRP A 283 -19.19 14.00 10.24
N GLU A 284 -20.07 13.90 9.24
CA GLU A 284 -19.72 14.02 7.82
C GLU A 284 -19.07 15.38 7.48
N GLU A 285 -19.64 16.48 7.95
CA GLU A 285 -19.09 17.83 7.72
C GLU A 285 -17.72 18.01 8.38
N GLU A 286 -17.56 17.58 9.64
CA GLU A 286 -16.28 17.66 10.35
C GLU A 286 -15.18 16.83 9.68
N LEU A 287 -15.53 15.64 9.15
CA LEU A 287 -14.59 14.80 8.40
C LEU A 287 -14.10 15.50 7.13
N GLU A 288 -15.02 16.05 6.33
CA GLU A 288 -14.68 16.69 5.07
C GLU A 288 -13.92 18.01 5.28
N GLU A 289 -14.23 18.76 6.35
CA GLU A 289 -13.44 19.94 6.75
C GLU A 289 -12.00 19.56 7.13
N LEU A 290 -11.81 18.55 7.99
CA LEU A 290 -10.48 18.07 8.37
C LEU A 290 -9.72 17.53 7.16
N TRP A 291 -10.40 16.79 6.27
CA TRP A 291 -9.76 16.28 5.05
C TRP A 291 -9.39 17.40 4.08
N SER A 292 -10.26 18.40 3.89
CA SER A 292 -9.96 19.59 3.08
C SER A 292 -8.74 20.34 3.61
N ALA A 293 -8.60 20.47 4.94
CA ALA A 293 -7.44 21.10 5.56
C ALA A 293 -6.10 20.37 5.31
N THR A 294 -6.12 19.11 4.84
CA THR A 294 -4.90 18.37 4.46
C THR A 294 -4.37 18.71 3.07
N GLU A 295 -5.07 19.54 2.29
CA GLU A 295 -4.70 19.85 0.89
C GLU A 295 -3.33 20.51 0.77
N ASP A 296 -3.00 21.40 1.71
CA ASP A 296 -1.71 22.10 1.76
C ASP A 296 -0.57 21.25 2.36
N SER A 297 -0.86 20.02 2.80
CA SER A 297 0.15 19.14 3.42
C SER A 297 1.10 18.50 2.41
N VAL A 298 0.83 18.61 1.11
CA VAL A 298 1.67 18.05 0.03
C VAL A 298 2.77 19.05 -0.30
N GLU A 299 4.02 18.62 -0.23
CA GLU A 299 5.16 19.41 -0.71
C GLU A 299 5.00 19.58 -2.22
N LYS A 300 4.80 20.81 -2.68
CA LYS A 300 4.93 21.13 -4.11
C LYS A 300 6.41 21.06 -4.42
N ASP A 301 6.81 20.16 -5.30
CA ASP A 301 8.18 20.15 -5.82
C ASP A 301 8.51 21.57 -6.30
N GLU A 302 9.35 22.30 -5.56
CA GLU A 302 9.99 23.49 -6.08
C GLU A 302 10.93 23.01 -7.18
N VAL A 303 10.41 22.96 -8.41
CA VAL A 303 11.25 22.99 -9.58
C VAL A 303 11.86 24.39 -9.62
N GLU A 304 12.94 24.60 -8.87
CA GLU A 304 13.90 25.65 -9.16
C GLU A 304 14.51 25.35 -10.53
N LEU A 305 13.79 25.71 -11.59
CA LEU A 305 14.43 26.09 -12.84
C LEU A 305 15.21 27.36 -12.51
N GLY A 306 16.50 27.19 -12.28
CA GLY A 306 17.45 28.29 -12.20
C GLY A 306 17.16 29.27 -13.32
N LYS A 307 16.78 30.49 -12.93
CA LYS A 307 16.76 31.63 -13.83
C LYS A 307 18.21 31.92 -14.19
N ASP A 308 18.72 31.30 -15.25
CA ASP A 308 19.79 31.86 -16.06
C ASP A 308 19.66 31.30 -17.49
N GLU A 309 19.53 32.24 -18.44
CA GLU A 309 19.52 32.08 -19.90
C GLU A 309 18.32 31.35 -20.56
N LYS A 310 17.15 32.00 -20.50
CA LYS A 310 16.11 31.82 -21.54
C LYS A 310 16.48 32.59 -22.81
N THR A 311 17.03 31.91 -23.81
CA THR A 311 16.85 32.31 -25.22
C THR A 311 16.74 31.08 -26.13
N GLY A 312 15.55 30.87 -26.70
CA GLY A 312 15.41 30.35 -28.07
C GLY A 312 14.98 28.91 -28.31
N VAL A 313 14.79 28.06 -27.28
CA VAL A 313 14.51 26.63 -27.53
C VAL A 313 13.02 26.26 -27.40
N ASP A 314 12.25 26.98 -26.59
CA ASP A 314 10.81 26.65 -26.38
C ASP A 314 9.94 27.04 -27.60
N ASP A 315 10.27 28.14 -28.30
CA ASP A 315 9.51 28.61 -29.47
C ASP A 315 9.64 27.66 -30.69
N GLU A 316 10.78 26.94 -30.82
CA GLU A 316 10.96 25.97 -31.90
C GLU A 316 10.16 24.68 -31.66
N ILE A 317 10.05 24.24 -30.40
CA ILE A 317 9.32 23.02 -30.04
C ILE A 317 7.81 23.21 -30.27
N ASP A 318 7.25 24.37 -29.93
CA ASP A 318 5.83 24.66 -30.17
C ASP A 318 5.53 24.78 -31.67
N THR A 319 6.45 25.36 -32.44
CA THR A 319 6.31 25.49 -33.90
C THR A 319 6.37 24.12 -34.60
N LEU A 320 7.25 23.22 -34.15
CA LEU A 320 7.36 21.85 -34.65
C LEU A 320 6.14 20.99 -34.28
N THR A 321 5.61 21.17 -33.06
CA THR A 321 4.44 20.42 -32.59
C THR A 321 3.18 20.83 -33.37
N ALA A 322 2.98 22.13 -33.60
CA ALA A 322 1.87 22.64 -34.42
C ALA A 322 1.93 22.19 -35.89
N ALA A 323 3.13 22.08 -36.47
CA ALA A 323 3.32 21.59 -37.83
C ALA A 323 2.99 20.09 -37.99
N ILE A 324 3.30 19.28 -36.97
CA ILE A 324 2.99 17.84 -36.95
C ILE A 324 1.47 17.61 -36.81
N GLU A 325 0.79 18.38 -35.95
CA GLU A 325 -0.66 18.29 -35.79
C GLU A 325 -1.42 18.68 -37.06
N HIS A 326 -0.95 19.73 -37.77
CA HIS A 326 -1.55 20.14 -39.04
C HIS A 326 -1.36 19.09 -40.15
N SER A 327 -0.21 18.41 -40.20
CA SER A 327 0.03 17.32 -41.16
C SER A 327 -0.79 16.06 -40.87
N LEU A 328 -1.08 15.78 -39.60
CA LEU A 328 -1.90 14.63 -39.21
C LEU A 328 -3.40 14.86 -39.48
N ALA A 329 -3.89 16.09 -39.33
CA ALA A 329 -5.28 16.44 -39.62
C ALA A 329 -5.63 16.32 -41.12
N LEU A 330 -4.71 16.68 -42.02
CA LEU A 330 -4.89 16.55 -43.47
C LEU A 330 -4.88 15.08 -43.93
N SER A 331 -4.18 14.19 -43.22
CA SER A 331 -4.15 12.75 -43.51
C SER A 331 -5.44 12.01 -43.15
N SER A 332 -6.26 12.56 -42.26
CA SER A 332 -7.51 11.91 -41.80
C SER A 332 -8.71 12.19 -42.71
N GLU A 333 -8.71 13.27 -43.49
CA GLU A 333 -9.83 13.63 -44.37
C GLU A 333 -9.80 12.91 -45.73
N GLU A 334 -8.62 12.51 -46.24
CA GLU A 334 -8.50 11.81 -47.54
C GLU A 334 -8.80 10.30 -47.48
N LYS A 335 -8.87 9.69 -46.29
CA LYS A 335 -9.15 8.25 -46.13
C LYS A 335 -10.63 7.87 -46.05
N SER A 336 -11.54 8.84 -45.98
CA SER A 336 -12.99 8.58 -45.87
C SER A 336 -13.75 8.59 -47.21
N SER A 337 -13.10 8.87 -48.36
CA SER A 337 -13.81 9.10 -49.63
C SER A 337 -13.39 8.21 -50.82
N SER A 338 -12.81 7.02 -50.63
CA SER A 338 -12.43 6.14 -51.78
C SER A 338 -12.70 4.64 -51.60
N LEU A 339 -13.80 4.26 -50.94
CA LEU A 339 -14.30 2.88 -50.96
C LEU A 339 -15.74 2.82 -51.50
N GLU A 340 -15.96 3.26 -52.74
CA GLU A 340 -17.03 2.74 -53.60
C GLU A 340 -16.58 2.78 -55.07
N LYS A 341 -16.77 1.64 -55.78
CA LYS A 341 -16.50 1.37 -57.22
C LYS A 341 -15.03 1.02 -57.49
N GLU A 342 -14.66 -0.13 -58.08
CA GLU A 342 -15.24 -0.88 -59.19
C GLU A 342 -14.73 -2.34 -59.19
N ALA A 343 -15.46 -3.22 -59.87
CA ALA A 343 -15.24 -4.66 -59.95
C ALA A 343 -14.57 -5.10 -61.26
N ASP A 344 -13.84 -6.22 -61.16
CA ASP A 344 -13.54 -7.28 -62.16
C ASP A 344 -12.36 -7.16 -63.17
N PRO A 345 -11.82 -8.30 -63.71
CA PRO A 345 -10.38 -8.66 -63.74
C PRO A 345 -9.85 -8.74 -65.23
N PRO A 346 -8.63 -9.22 -65.67
CA PRO A 346 -7.88 -10.42 -65.19
C PRO A 346 -6.34 -10.57 -65.50
N LYS A 347 -5.83 -11.78 -65.19
CA LYS A 347 -4.73 -12.58 -65.84
C LYS A 347 -3.23 -12.34 -65.58
N SER A 348 -2.66 -13.29 -64.82
CA SER A 348 -1.45 -14.11 -65.04
C SER A 348 -0.12 -13.50 -65.52
N LYS A 349 0.96 -13.75 -64.77
CA LYS A 349 2.04 -14.72 -65.08
C LYS A 349 3.07 -14.71 -63.96
N GLY A 350 3.45 -15.90 -63.47
CA GLY A 350 4.27 -16.06 -62.28
C GLY A 350 5.79 -16.01 -62.50
N LYS A 351 6.51 -16.05 -61.38
CA LYS A 351 7.65 -16.95 -61.17
C LYS A 351 7.96 -17.02 -59.67
N VAL A 352 7.97 -18.25 -59.16
CA VAL A 352 8.38 -18.64 -57.82
C VAL A 352 9.90 -18.78 -57.80
N LEU A 353 10.54 -18.33 -56.71
CA LEU A 353 11.86 -18.76 -56.26
C LEU A 353 11.83 -18.81 -54.73
N GLU A 354 11.79 -20.03 -54.19
CA GLU A 354 12.00 -20.39 -52.78
C GLU A 354 13.50 -20.35 -52.43
N ILE A 355 13.87 -20.06 -51.18
CA ILE A 355 14.75 -20.87 -50.29
C ILE A 355 14.52 -20.41 -48.80
N PRO A 356 14.94 -21.12 -47.73
CA PRO A 356 14.17 -22.12 -46.98
C PRO A 356 14.04 -21.87 -45.45
N GLU A 357 13.12 -22.57 -44.80
CA GLU A 357 12.91 -22.60 -43.35
C GLU A 357 13.86 -23.56 -42.59
N SER A 358 14.30 -23.16 -41.40
CA SER A 358 14.95 -24.04 -40.42
C SER A 358 13.99 -24.45 -39.29
N LYS A 359 13.90 -25.76 -39.09
CA LYS A 359 13.01 -26.50 -38.17
C LYS A 359 13.44 -26.41 -36.69
N VAL A 360 12.44 -26.44 -35.80
CA VAL A 360 12.56 -26.85 -34.39
C VAL A 360 11.82 -28.21 -34.23
N PRO A 361 12.36 -29.21 -33.52
CA PRO A 361 11.72 -30.52 -33.37
C PRO A 361 10.77 -30.60 -32.15
N PRO A 362 9.77 -31.51 -32.18
CA PRO A 362 8.91 -31.79 -31.03
C PRO A 362 9.46 -32.93 -30.15
N THR A 363 9.12 -32.92 -28.86
CA THR A 363 9.38 -34.02 -27.92
C THR A 363 8.09 -34.73 -27.55
N ASP A 364 8.13 -36.06 -27.67
CA ASP A 364 7.05 -37.02 -27.44
C ASP A 364 6.65 -37.19 -25.97
N ALA A 365 5.38 -37.57 -25.81
CA ALA A 365 4.80 -38.10 -24.59
C ALA A 365 5.02 -39.62 -24.48
N SER A 366 5.28 -40.11 -23.27
CA SER A 366 4.92 -41.48 -22.89
C SER A 366 4.56 -41.56 -21.40
N THR A 367 3.42 -42.18 -21.17
CA THR A 367 2.80 -42.60 -19.91
C THR A 367 3.49 -43.84 -19.33
N GLU A 368 3.59 -43.93 -17.99
CA GLU A 368 3.42 -45.21 -17.28
C GLU A 368 2.98 -44.99 -15.82
N GLN A 369 2.10 -45.87 -15.36
CA GLN A 369 1.43 -45.90 -14.07
C GLN A 369 2.22 -46.70 -13.03
N ALA A 370 1.90 -46.44 -11.75
CA ALA A 370 1.51 -47.41 -10.72
C ALA A 370 2.35 -47.52 -9.42
N ASP A 371 1.57 -47.60 -8.33
CA ASP A 371 1.76 -48.38 -7.09
C ASP A 371 2.53 -47.83 -5.86
N VAL A 372 1.73 -47.23 -4.97
CA VAL A 372 1.45 -47.64 -3.56
C VAL A 372 2.45 -48.58 -2.87
N LYS A 373 3.03 -48.13 -1.74
CA LYS A 373 3.07 -48.90 -0.49
C LYS A 373 3.37 -48.06 0.76
N ALA A 374 2.53 -48.25 1.76
CA ALA A 374 2.69 -47.82 3.14
C ALA A 374 3.84 -48.58 3.83
N GLY A 375 4.53 -47.89 4.74
CA GLY A 375 5.55 -48.46 5.63
C GLY A 375 5.45 -47.81 7.01
N ASP A 376 4.99 -48.61 7.96
CA ASP A 376 4.77 -48.36 9.38
C ASP A 376 6.04 -48.72 10.18
N ALA A 377 6.44 -47.92 11.18
CA ALA A 377 7.40 -48.24 12.25
C ALA A 377 7.39 -47.09 13.28
N SER A 378 6.60 -47.16 14.36
CA SER A 378 6.89 -47.84 15.63
C SER A 378 8.11 -47.32 16.42
N LYS A 379 7.80 -46.58 17.50
CA LYS A 379 8.37 -46.60 18.86
C LYS A 379 9.89 -46.81 19.03
N GLU A 380 10.52 -45.83 19.71
CA GLU A 380 11.52 -46.14 20.74
C GLU A 380 11.41 -45.17 21.92
N GLU A 381 11.16 -45.74 23.10
CA GLU A 381 11.30 -45.12 24.42
C GLU A 381 12.78 -45.16 24.81
N GLY A 382 13.29 -44.10 25.45
CA GLY A 382 14.65 -44.08 26.00
C GLY A 382 14.82 -43.02 27.08
N LYS A 383 14.70 -43.46 28.34
CA LYS A 383 15.05 -42.75 29.58
C LYS A 383 16.44 -42.10 29.52
N LEU A 384 16.55 -40.84 29.97
CA LEU A 384 17.21 -40.44 31.23
C LEU A 384 17.14 -38.92 31.42
#